data_AF-A0A183KDZ2-F1
#
_entry.id   AF-A0A183KDZ2-F1
#
_cell.length_a   1.000
_cell.length_b   1.000
_cell.length_c   1.000
_cell.angle_alpha   90.00
_cell.angle_beta   90.00
_cell.angle_gamma   90.00
#
_symmetry.space_group_name_H-M   'P 1'
#
loop_
_entity.id
_entity.type
_entity.pdbx_description
1 polymer ?
#
loop_
_entity_poly.entity_id
_entity_poly.type
_entity_poly.pdbx_seq_one_letter_code
_entity_poly.pdbx_strand_id
1 'polypeptide(L)'
;MIANFLNEPKRDDQSLVNKEMTIEKVINVQDHLNSAWNRIADTVESHRDRIVEESFYINLFIECKYTSEWISEKEAVLFSTDSIDANSLTGLVELRRRLFNLQGDLKAIEARVQNIGERIGELLGMTEQQEIAYDEQDIKLKSKRRADYLMKEHMKLTQQWLNLKEALKQRVNRISTEGQVSRFLEKLDSFQDWMRKLKTDVFVREFPSDLQVSLFIKTISLVFKDFIHEVYVIYT
;
A
#
# COMPACT_ATOMS: atom_id res chain seq x y z
N MET A 1 -0.48 -68.24 -21.02
CA MET A 1 -0.12 -69.28 -22.02
C MET A 1 0.41 -68.59 -23.26
N ILE A 2 1.69 -68.25 -23.24
CA ILE A 2 2.42 -67.63 -24.36
C ILE A 2 3.20 -68.77 -25.02
N ALA A 3 2.61 -69.41 -26.04
CA ALA A 3 3.32 -70.27 -26.96
C ALA A 3 2.39 -70.53 -28.15
N ASN A 4 2.69 -69.89 -29.28
CA ASN A 4 2.43 -70.35 -30.66
C ASN A 4 2.60 -69.20 -31.67
N PHE A 5 3.73 -68.49 -31.62
CA PHE A 5 4.06 -67.41 -32.56
C PHE A 5 4.96 -67.83 -33.72
N LEU A 6 5.31 -69.11 -33.86
CA LEU A 6 6.25 -69.59 -34.88
C LEU A 6 5.67 -70.74 -35.71
N ASN A 7 4.57 -70.48 -36.40
CA ASN A 7 4.25 -71.19 -37.63
C ASN A 7 3.91 -70.14 -38.67
N GLU A 8 4.75 -70.02 -39.70
CA GLU A 8 4.48 -69.17 -40.85
C GLU A 8 3.16 -69.60 -41.50
N PRO A 9 2.14 -68.72 -41.58
CA PRO A 9 0.89 -69.11 -42.20
C PRO A 9 1.01 -69.03 -43.72
N LYS A 10 0.53 -70.09 -44.39
CA LYS A 10 0.26 -70.11 -45.83
C LYS A 10 -0.53 -68.85 -46.21
N ARG A 11 -0.10 -68.18 -47.28
CA ARG A 11 -0.80 -67.02 -47.87
C ARG A 11 -2.17 -67.48 -48.38
N ASP A 12 -3.18 -67.35 -47.53
CA ASP A 12 -4.58 -67.28 -47.91
C ASP A 12 -4.95 -65.81 -48.07
N ASP A 13 -5.48 -65.44 -49.24
CA ASP A 13 -5.92 -64.06 -49.51
C ASP A 13 -7.04 -63.62 -48.55
N GLN A 14 -7.80 -64.58 -48.00
CA GLN A 14 -8.76 -64.36 -46.91
C GLN A 14 -8.09 -64.02 -45.56
N SER A 15 -6.87 -64.50 -45.29
CA SER A 15 -6.11 -64.15 -44.08
C SER A 15 -5.59 -62.71 -44.12
N LEU A 16 -5.30 -62.18 -45.31
CA LEU A 16 -4.88 -60.79 -45.49
C LEU A 16 -6.07 -59.84 -45.26
N VAL A 17 -7.23 -60.13 -45.84
CA VAL A 17 -8.47 -59.38 -45.61
C VAL A 17 -8.90 -59.42 -44.14
N ASN A 18 -8.77 -60.57 -43.46
CA ASN A 18 -9.08 -60.67 -42.04
C ASN A 18 -8.06 -59.92 -41.15
N LYS A 19 -6.79 -59.87 -41.57
CA LYS A 19 -5.75 -59.04 -40.92
C LYS A 19 -6.00 -57.55 -41.13
N GLU A 20 -6.31 -57.12 -42.35
CA GLU A 20 -6.64 -55.74 -42.70
C GLU A 20 -7.89 -55.26 -41.94
N MET A 21 -8.94 -56.07 -41.88
CA MET A 21 -10.15 -55.80 -41.10
C MET A 21 -9.89 -55.76 -39.58
N THR A 22 -8.87 -56.48 -39.10
CA THR A 22 -8.44 -56.43 -37.69
C THR A 22 -7.61 -55.17 -37.41
N ILE A 23 -6.74 -54.78 -38.35
CA ILE A 23 -5.94 -53.55 -38.26
C ILE A 23 -6.86 -52.32 -38.27
N GLU A 24 -7.86 -52.27 -39.16
CA GLU A 24 -8.85 -51.19 -39.22
C GLU A 24 -9.63 -51.04 -37.91
N LYS A 25 -10.04 -52.15 -37.29
CA LYS A 25 -10.69 -52.14 -35.97
C LYS A 25 -9.77 -51.61 -34.87
N VAL A 26 -8.50 -51.99 -34.88
CA VAL A 26 -7.51 -51.49 -33.91
C VAL A 26 -7.29 -49.99 -34.09
N ILE A 27 -7.18 -49.51 -35.33
CA ILE A 27 -7.05 -48.07 -35.65
C ILE A 27 -8.29 -47.31 -35.17
N ASN A 28 -9.50 -47.79 -35.47
CA ASN A 28 -10.73 -47.14 -35.02
C ASN A 28 -10.84 -47.05 -33.49
N VAL A 29 -10.44 -48.12 -32.77
CA VAL A 29 -10.41 -48.11 -31.30
C VAL A 29 -9.34 -47.14 -30.78
N GLN A 30 -8.18 -47.08 -31.42
CA GLN A 30 -7.12 -46.13 -31.09
C GLN A 30 -7.58 -44.68 -31.30
N ASP A 31 -8.20 -44.36 -32.43
CA ASP A 31 -8.71 -43.03 -32.73
C ASP A 31 -9.83 -42.62 -31.77
N HIS A 32 -10.71 -43.56 -31.41
CA HIS A 32 -11.73 -43.35 -30.39
C HIS A 32 -11.11 -43.05 -29.02
N LEU A 33 -10.09 -43.80 -28.61
CA LEU A 33 -9.38 -43.61 -27.35
C LEU A 33 -8.62 -42.28 -27.33
N ASN A 34 -7.93 -41.93 -28.42
CA ASN A 34 -7.25 -40.65 -28.57
C ASN A 34 -8.24 -39.48 -28.50
N SER A 35 -9.38 -39.59 -29.17
CA SER A 35 -10.43 -38.57 -29.14
C SER A 35 -11.04 -38.43 -27.74
N ALA A 36 -11.31 -39.53 -27.05
CA ALA A 36 -11.81 -39.53 -25.69
C ALA A 36 -10.78 -38.92 -24.71
N TRP A 37 -9.50 -39.27 -24.88
CA TRP A 37 -8.41 -38.71 -24.10
C TRP A 37 -8.29 -37.19 -24.29
N ASN A 38 -8.30 -36.71 -25.54
CA ASN A 38 -8.23 -35.28 -25.84
C ASN A 38 -9.39 -34.51 -25.20
N ARG A 39 -10.63 -35.04 -25.28
CA ARG A 39 -11.79 -34.41 -24.61
C ARG A 39 -11.60 -34.30 -23.10
N ILE A 40 -11.04 -35.34 -22.47
CA ILE A 40 -10.75 -35.32 -21.04
C ILE A 40 -9.67 -34.27 -20.74
N ALA A 41 -8.59 -34.24 -21.53
CA ALA A 41 -7.52 -33.27 -21.38
C ALA A 41 -8.04 -31.82 -21.51
N ASP A 42 -8.85 -31.54 -22.54
CA ASP A 42 -9.47 -30.23 -22.76
C ASP A 42 -10.38 -29.84 -21.58
N THR A 43 -11.16 -30.79 -21.05
CA THR A 43 -12.04 -30.55 -19.90
C THR A 43 -11.25 -30.26 -18.62
N VAL A 44 -10.16 -30.99 -18.39
CA VAL A 44 -9.28 -30.79 -17.24
C VAL A 44 -8.58 -29.43 -17.32
N GLU A 45 -8.07 -29.05 -18.49
CA GLU A 45 -7.40 -27.76 -18.65
C GLU A 45 -8.40 -26.59 -18.49
N SER A 46 -9.59 -26.69 -19.08
CA SER A 46 -10.65 -25.69 -18.88
C SER A 46 -11.05 -25.55 -17.40
N HIS A 47 -11.15 -26.66 -16.66
CA HIS A 47 -11.44 -26.61 -15.24
C HIS A 47 -10.31 -25.97 -14.42
N ARG A 48 -9.06 -26.29 -14.77
CA ARG A 48 -7.87 -25.70 -14.16
C ARG A 48 -7.82 -24.19 -14.38
N ASP A 49 -8.02 -23.73 -15.61
CA ASP A 49 -8.01 -22.29 -15.94
C ASP A 49 -9.07 -21.54 -15.14
N ARG A 50 -10.26 -22.11 -15.02
CA ARG A 50 -11.33 -21.55 -14.20
C ARG A 50 -10.95 -21.46 -12.72
N ILE A 51 -10.31 -22.48 -12.16
CA ILE A 51 -9.84 -22.43 -10.76
C ILE A 51 -8.78 -21.34 -10.58
N VAL A 52 -7.85 -21.21 -11.54
CA VAL A 52 -6.80 -20.19 -11.50
C VAL A 52 -7.41 -18.79 -11.52
N GLU A 53 -8.38 -18.53 -12.40
CA GLU A 53 -9.11 -17.26 -12.47
C GLU A 53 -9.85 -16.95 -11.16
N GLU A 54 -10.59 -17.93 -10.62
CA GLU A 54 -11.31 -17.78 -9.34
C GLU A 54 -10.35 -17.52 -8.18
N SER A 55 -9.22 -18.23 -8.12
CA SER A 55 -8.20 -18.02 -7.12
C SER A 55 -7.59 -16.62 -7.23
N PHE A 56 -7.29 -16.17 -8.45
CA PHE A 56 -6.76 -14.83 -8.70
C PHE A 56 -7.72 -13.74 -8.22
N TYR A 57 -9.01 -13.86 -8.55
CA TYR A 57 -10.05 -12.95 -8.06
C TYR A 57 -10.13 -12.92 -6.53
N ILE A 58 -10.19 -14.09 -5.88
CA ILE A 58 -10.30 -14.20 -4.42
C ILE A 58 -9.08 -13.58 -3.75
N ASN A 59 -7.87 -13.85 -4.27
CA ASN A 59 -6.64 -13.28 -3.74
C ASN A 59 -6.68 -11.76 -3.81
N LEU A 60 -7.03 -11.16 -4.95
CA LEU A 60 -7.14 -9.72 -5.08
C LEU A 60 -8.20 -9.12 -4.15
N PHE A 61 -9.35 -9.76 -4.01
CA PHE A 61 -10.40 -9.31 -3.09
C PHE A 61 -9.92 -9.29 -1.63
N ILE A 62 -9.25 -10.36 -1.21
CA ILE A 62 -8.66 -10.47 0.13
C ILE A 62 -7.56 -9.42 0.33
N GLU A 63 -6.70 -9.21 -0.67
CA GLU A 63 -5.66 -8.19 -0.63
C GLU A 63 -6.25 -6.78 -0.51
N CYS A 64 -7.35 -6.47 -1.20
CA CYS A 64 -8.10 -5.22 -1.02
C CYS A 64 -8.58 -5.06 0.43
N LYS A 65 -9.17 -6.11 1.01
CA LYS A 65 -9.68 -6.07 2.39
C LYS A 65 -8.57 -5.85 3.41
N TYR A 66 -7.50 -6.63 3.34
CA TYR A 66 -6.37 -6.46 4.26
C TYR A 66 -5.69 -5.10 4.12
N THR A 67 -5.57 -4.58 2.90
CA THR A 67 -4.98 -3.25 2.69
C THR A 67 -5.91 -2.16 3.24
N SER A 68 -7.23 -2.33 3.14
CA SER A 68 -8.22 -1.41 3.73
C SER A 68 -8.14 -1.41 5.27
N GLU A 69 -8.08 -2.60 5.88
CA GLU A 69 -7.90 -2.75 7.33
C GLU A 69 -6.59 -2.10 7.80
N TRP A 70 -5.49 -2.34 7.07
CA TRP A 70 -4.20 -1.72 7.37
C TRP A 70 -4.27 -0.19 7.29
N ILE A 71 -4.97 0.38 6.32
CA ILE A 71 -5.21 1.83 6.26
C ILE A 71 -6.00 2.31 7.49
N SER A 72 -7.05 1.62 7.89
CA SER A 72 -7.83 1.98 9.08
C SER A 72 -7.01 1.92 10.38
N GLU A 73 -6.09 0.96 10.49
CA GLU A 73 -5.12 0.94 11.60
C GLU A 73 -4.22 2.19 11.59
N LYS A 74 -3.75 2.60 10.40
CA LYS A 74 -2.93 3.81 10.24
C LYS A 74 -3.71 5.10 10.50
N GLU A 75 -4.99 5.15 10.16
CA GLU A 75 -5.90 6.23 10.55
C GLU A 75 -6.04 6.32 12.07
N ALA A 76 -6.17 5.18 12.77
CA ALA A 76 -6.22 5.16 14.24
C ALA A 76 -4.90 5.64 14.87
N VAL A 77 -3.75 5.27 14.28
CA VAL A 77 -2.45 5.81 14.71
C VAL A 77 -2.40 7.32 14.53
N LEU A 78 -2.87 7.85 13.40
CA LEU A 78 -2.93 9.29 13.14
C LEU A 78 -3.83 9.99 14.16
N PHE A 79 -5.03 9.47 14.42
CA PHE A 79 -5.97 10.00 15.41
C PHE A 79 -5.36 10.03 16.81
N SER A 80 -4.60 8.98 17.19
CA SER A 80 -3.92 8.95 18.50
C SER A 80 -2.93 10.11 18.68
N THR A 81 -2.40 10.68 17.59
CA THR A 81 -1.48 11.82 17.67
C THR A 81 -2.15 13.10 18.12
N ASP A 82 -3.48 13.23 18.03
CA ASP A 82 -4.20 14.43 18.48
C ASP A 82 -4.15 14.63 19.99
N SER A 83 -3.95 13.55 20.76
CA SER A 83 -3.83 13.59 22.22
C SER A 83 -2.44 13.98 22.74
N ILE A 84 -1.42 14.01 21.87
CA ILE A 84 -0.05 14.29 22.27
C ILE A 84 0.17 15.80 22.32
N ASP A 85 0.68 16.28 23.46
CA ASP A 85 1.01 17.68 23.66
C ASP A 85 2.16 18.12 22.74
N ALA A 86 1.84 18.93 21.74
CA ALA A 86 2.81 19.48 20.80
C ALA A 86 3.67 20.60 21.39
N ASN A 87 3.32 21.12 22.58
CA ASN A 87 4.06 22.20 23.25
C ASN A 87 5.21 21.68 24.12
N SER A 88 5.14 20.43 24.57
CA SER A 88 6.23 19.76 25.26
C SER A 88 7.27 19.24 24.26
N LEU A 89 8.56 19.48 24.52
CA LEU A 89 9.66 18.95 23.70
C LEU A 89 9.55 17.42 23.52
N THR A 90 9.21 16.71 24.59
CA THR A 90 9.05 15.25 24.58
C THR A 90 7.88 14.84 23.68
N GLY A 91 6.75 15.52 23.78
CA GLY A 91 5.57 15.25 22.95
C GLY A 91 5.81 15.58 21.48
N LEU A 92 6.53 16.67 21.18
CA LEU A 92 6.92 17.04 19.82
C LEU A 92 7.87 16.01 19.17
N VAL A 93 8.83 15.48 19.92
CA VAL A 93 9.72 14.41 19.44
C VAL A 93 8.93 13.13 19.15
N GLU A 94 8.02 12.76 20.05
CA GLU A 94 7.15 11.59 19.85
C GLU A 94 6.24 11.75 18.62
N LEU A 95 5.60 12.91 18.47
CA LEU A 95 4.79 13.26 17.30
C LEU A 95 5.60 13.13 16.01
N ARG A 96 6.78 13.73 15.96
CA ARG A 96 7.63 13.69 14.76
C ARG A 96 8.01 12.27 14.38
N ARG A 97 8.34 11.42 15.35
CA ARG A 97 8.65 10.01 15.13
C ARG A 97 7.44 9.25 14.58
N ARG A 98 6.26 9.41 15.20
CA ARG A 98 5.02 8.73 14.75
C ARG A 98 4.65 9.15 13.32
N LEU A 99 4.72 10.44 13.01
CA LEU A 99 4.39 10.94 11.68
C LEU A 99 5.41 10.51 10.62
N PHE A 100 6.70 10.46 10.95
CA PHE A 100 7.73 9.93 10.04
C PHE A 100 7.50 8.46 9.71
N ASN A 101 7.20 7.63 10.71
CA ASN A 101 6.88 6.23 10.49
C ASN A 101 5.62 6.09 9.61
N LEU A 102 4.59 6.88 9.87
CA LEU A 102 3.36 6.90 9.10
C LEU A 102 3.57 7.35 7.64
N GLN A 103 4.51 8.27 7.38
CA GLN A 103 4.92 8.63 6.02
C GLN A 103 5.59 7.46 5.28
N GLY A 104 6.40 6.66 5.99
CA GLY A 104 6.97 5.42 5.45
C GLY A 104 5.90 4.40 5.11
N ASP A 105 4.97 4.16 6.05
CA ASP A 105 3.82 3.27 5.87
C ASP A 105 2.97 3.69 4.67
N LEU A 106 2.72 5.00 4.48
CA LEU A 106 1.96 5.51 3.34
C LEU A 106 2.58 5.18 1.98
N LYS A 107 3.92 5.16 1.88
CA LYS A 107 4.60 4.77 0.63
C LYS A 107 4.43 3.29 0.34
N ALA A 108 4.49 2.46 1.38
CA ALA A 108 4.27 1.03 1.24
C ALA A 108 2.80 0.72 0.88
N ILE A 109 1.85 1.44 1.48
CA ILE A 109 0.43 1.37 1.11
C ILE A 109 0.22 1.82 -0.34
N GLU A 110 0.81 2.94 -0.76
CA GLU A 110 0.71 3.44 -2.15
C GLU A 110 1.17 2.38 -3.16
N ALA A 111 2.34 1.78 -2.93
CA ALA A 111 2.85 0.71 -3.79
C ALA A 111 1.91 -0.50 -3.84
N ARG A 112 1.29 -0.86 -2.71
CA ARG A 112 0.35 -1.98 -2.64
C ARG A 112 -0.98 -1.66 -3.35
N VAL A 113 -1.52 -0.47 -3.17
CA VAL A 113 -2.74 0.00 -3.86
C VAL A 113 -2.53 0.03 -5.38
N GLN A 114 -1.36 0.49 -5.84
CA GLN A 114 -1.01 0.49 -7.27
C GLN A 114 -0.90 -0.93 -7.81
N ASN A 115 -0.15 -1.82 -7.13
CA ASN A 115 0.01 -3.21 -7.57
C ASN A 115 -1.33 -3.97 -7.66
N ILE A 116 -2.22 -3.78 -6.69
CA ILE A 116 -3.57 -4.36 -6.73
C ILE A 116 -4.33 -3.82 -7.94
N GLY A 117 -4.25 -2.52 -8.22
CA GLY A 117 -4.92 -1.89 -9.36
C GLY A 117 -4.43 -2.43 -10.71
N GLU A 118 -3.13 -2.60 -10.88
CA GLU A 118 -2.53 -3.20 -12.08
C GLU A 118 -3.04 -4.62 -12.32
N ARG A 119 -3.03 -5.46 -11.28
CA ARG A 119 -3.50 -6.85 -11.36
C ARG A 119 -5.02 -6.96 -11.56
N ILE A 120 -5.80 -6.00 -11.08
CA ILE A 120 -7.23 -5.89 -11.43
C ILE A 120 -7.39 -5.57 -12.92
N GLY A 121 -6.53 -4.70 -13.47
CA GLY A 121 -6.48 -4.43 -14.91
C GLY A 121 -6.16 -5.67 -15.74
N GLU A 122 -5.22 -6.51 -15.27
CA GLU A 122 -4.91 -7.81 -15.88
C GLU A 122 -6.12 -8.76 -15.87
N LEU A 123 -6.84 -8.85 -14.74
CA LEU A 123 -8.07 -9.65 -14.65
C LEU A 123 -9.12 -9.19 -15.66
N LEU A 124 -9.33 -7.87 -15.78
CA LEU A 124 -10.28 -7.30 -16.73
C LEU A 124 -9.90 -7.65 -18.17
N GLY A 125 -8.61 -7.55 -18.52
CA GLY A 125 -8.12 -7.95 -19.85
C GLY A 125 -8.32 -9.44 -20.15
N MET A 126 -8.15 -10.31 -19.15
CA MET A 126 -8.43 -11.75 -19.28
C MET A 126 -9.92 -12.02 -19.50
N THR A 127 -10.80 -11.35 -18.74
CA THR A 127 -12.26 -11.48 -18.90
C THR A 127 -12.71 -11.04 -20.30
N GLU A 128 -12.18 -9.94 -20.84
CA GLU A 128 -12.49 -9.45 -22.18
C GLU A 128 -12.07 -10.45 -23.28
N GLN A 129 -10.90 -11.09 -23.14
CA GLN A 129 -10.42 -12.09 -24.09
C GLN A 129 -11.27 -13.36 -24.07
N GLN A 130 -11.74 -13.79 -22.91
CA GLN A 130 -12.63 -14.94 -22.76
C GLN A 130 -14.05 -14.66 -23.28
N GLU A 131 -14.53 -13.41 -23.26
CA GLU A 131 -15.81 -13.03 -23.88
C GLU A 131 -15.86 -13.32 -25.39
N ILE A 132 -14.71 -13.41 -26.06
CA ILE A 132 -14.59 -13.71 -27.49
C ILE A 132 -14.63 -15.24 -27.75
N ALA A 133 -14.19 -16.06 -26.79
CA ALA A 133 -13.94 -17.49 -27.00
C ALA A 133 -15.13 -18.42 -26.65
N TYR A 134 -15.99 -18.04 -25.70
CA TYR A 134 -17.09 -18.90 -25.21
C TYR A 134 -18.46 -18.36 -25.62
N ASP A 135 -19.45 -19.22 -25.90
CA ASP A 135 -20.83 -18.79 -26.26
C ASP A 135 -21.79 -18.77 -25.04
N GLU A 136 -21.29 -19.07 -23.85
CA GLU A 136 -22.11 -19.24 -22.64
C GLU A 136 -22.32 -17.91 -21.89
N GLN A 137 -23.43 -17.24 -22.21
CA GLN A 137 -23.71 -15.85 -21.80
C GLN A 137 -23.79 -15.64 -20.27
N ASP A 138 -24.21 -16.63 -19.50
CA ASP A 138 -24.32 -16.55 -18.03
C ASP A 138 -22.94 -16.52 -17.34
N ILE A 139 -21.93 -17.20 -17.90
CA ILE A 139 -20.56 -17.20 -17.36
C ILE A 139 -19.90 -15.84 -17.57
N LYS A 140 -20.05 -15.26 -18.76
CA LYS A 140 -19.54 -13.91 -19.09
C LYS A 140 -20.09 -12.85 -18.14
N LEU A 141 -21.41 -12.85 -17.95
CA LEU A 141 -22.10 -11.91 -17.05
C LEU A 141 -21.60 -12.04 -15.59
N LYS A 142 -21.31 -13.25 -15.13
CA LYS A 142 -20.78 -13.48 -13.77
C LYS A 142 -19.34 -12.99 -13.62
N SER A 143 -18.46 -13.30 -14.57
CA SER A 143 -17.05 -12.86 -14.52
C SER A 143 -16.96 -11.32 -14.58
N LYS A 144 -17.69 -10.68 -15.50
CA LYS A 144 -17.77 -9.21 -15.59
C LYS A 144 -18.27 -8.56 -14.31
N ARG A 145 -19.38 -9.04 -13.72
CA ARG A 145 -19.90 -8.50 -12.45
C ARG A 145 -18.91 -8.58 -11.30
N ARG A 146 -18.12 -9.66 -11.24
CA ARG A 146 -17.08 -9.83 -10.22
C ARG A 146 -15.95 -8.84 -10.43
N ALA A 147 -15.46 -8.69 -11.66
CA ALA A 147 -14.43 -7.73 -11.99
C ALA A 147 -14.88 -6.28 -11.70
N ASP A 148 -16.11 -5.91 -12.08
CA ASP A 148 -16.73 -4.61 -11.76
C ASP A 148 -16.81 -4.38 -10.24
N TYR A 149 -17.19 -5.40 -9.48
CA TYR A 149 -17.26 -5.31 -8.03
C TYR A 149 -15.87 -5.09 -7.42
N LEU A 150 -14.86 -5.84 -7.88
CA LEU A 150 -13.49 -5.69 -7.41
C LEU A 150 -12.91 -4.31 -7.73
N MET A 151 -13.20 -3.78 -8.92
CA MET A 151 -12.83 -2.41 -9.30
C MET A 151 -13.47 -1.37 -8.36
N LYS A 152 -14.74 -1.55 -7.99
CA LYS A 152 -15.40 -0.67 -7.01
C LYS A 152 -14.74 -0.74 -5.63
N GLU A 153 -14.37 -1.94 -5.16
CA GLU A 153 -13.66 -2.08 -3.89
C GLU A 153 -12.26 -1.44 -3.95
N HIS A 154 -11.55 -1.55 -5.07
CA HIS A 154 -10.27 -0.87 -5.28
C HIS A 154 -10.40 0.66 -5.33
N MET A 155 -11.46 1.18 -5.94
CA MET A 155 -11.74 2.62 -5.91
C MET A 155 -11.97 3.13 -4.48
N LYS A 156 -12.72 2.39 -3.66
CA LYS A 156 -12.91 2.74 -2.24
C LYS A 156 -11.58 2.70 -1.48
N LEU A 157 -10.77 1.66 -1.69
CA LEU A 157 -9.45 1.52 -1.10
C LEU A 157 -8.55 2.71 -1.47
N THR A 158 -8.53 3.07 -2.75
CA THR A 158 -7.77 4.22 -3.26
C THR A 158 -8.23 5.52 -2.59
N GLN A 159 -9.55 5.71 -2.43
CA GLN A 159 -10.08 6.89 -1.75
C GLN A 159 -9.68 6.93 -0.27
N GLN A 160 -9.73 5.80 0.44
CA GLN A 160 -9.27 5.72 1.84
C GLN A 160 -7.79 6.11 1.96
N TRP A 161 -6.94 5.57 1.07
CA TRP A 161 -5.53 5.93 1.04
C TRP A 161 -5.30 7.44 0.77
N LEU A 162 -6.02 8.03 -0.18
CA LEU A 162 -5.94 9.46 -0.47
C LEU A 162 -6.37 10.31 0.73
N ASN A 163 -7.44 9.90 1.43
CA ASN A 163 -7.91 10.58 2.63
C ASN A 163 -6.85 10.54 3.74
N LEU A 164 -6.26 9.37 4.01
CA LEU A 164 -5.18 9.23 5.00
C LEU A 164 -3.96 10.09 4.62
N LYS A 165 -3.58 10.12 3.35
CA LYS A 165 -2.47 10.94 2.83
C LYS A 165 -2.70 12.43 3.08
N GLU A 166 -3.90 12.91 2.79
CA GLU A 166 -4.27 14.31 3.04
C GLU A 166 -4.37 14.63 4.53
N ALA A 167 -4.97 13.75 5.34
CA ALA A 167 -5.05 13.92 6.79
C ALA A 167 -3.65 13.99 7.44
N LEU A 168 -2.71 13.14 7.00
CA LEU A 168 -1.32 13.20 7.47
C LEU A 168 -0.66 14.53 7.11
N LYS A 169 -0.85 14.99 5.87
CA LYS A 169 -0.31 16.27 5.41
C LYS A 169 -0.84 17.44 6.26
N GLN A 170 -2.13 17.45 6.55
CA GLN A 170 -2.75 18.46 7.41
C GLN A 170 -2.18 18.43 8.84
N ARG A 171 -2.01 17.24 9.42
CA ARG A 171 -1.43 17.07 10.76
C ARG A 171 0.02 17.56 10.82
N VAL A 172 0.84 17.23 9.81
CA VAL A 172 2.23 17.70 9.71
C VAL A 172 2.30 19.21 9.60
N ASN A 173 1.45 19.83 8.77
CA ASN A 173 1.40 21.28 8.62
C ASN A 173 1.02 21.97 9.94
N ARG A 174 -0.01 21.45 10.63
CA ARG A 174 -0.48 21.97 11.92
C ARG A 174 0.62 21.96 12.98
N ILE A 175 1.35 20.85 13.11
CA ILE A 175 2.46 20.74 14.08
C ILE A 175 3.60 21.68 13.71
N SER A 176 3.87 21.87 12.41
CA SER A 176 4.88 22.82 11.96
C SER A 176 4.51 24.25 12.38
N THR A 177 3.24 24.66 12.23
CA THR A 177 2.78 26.00 12.60
C THR A 177 2.67 26.18 14.11
N GLU A 178 2.04 25.24 14.83
CA GLU A 178 1.90 25.30 16.30
C GLU A 178 3.26 25.23 16.99
N GLY A 179 4.16 24.36 16.52
CA GLY A 179 5.51 24.23 17.07
C GLY A 179 6.38 25.48 16.89
N GLN A 180 6.16 26.28 15.83
CA GLN A 180 6.82 27.58 15.69
C GLN A 180 6.35 28.58 16.74
N VAL A 181 5.04 28.65 16.98
CA VAL A 181 4.44 29.55 17.99
C VAL A 181 4.91 29.17 19.39
N SER A 182 4.87 27.89 19.74
CA SER A 182 5.25 27.43 21.09
C SER A 182 6.73 27.66 21.39
N ARG A 183 7.62 27.45 20.42
CA ARG A 183 9.04 27.80 20.55
C ARG A 183 9.26 29.30 20.75
N PHE A 184 8.48 30.14 20.07
CA PHE A 184 8.55 31.58 20.25
C PHE A 184 8.12 31.99 21.66
N LEU A 185 7.03 31.42 22.18
CA LEU A 185 6.57 31.67 23.54
C LEU A 185 7.58 31.19 24.59
N GLU A 186 8.18 30.01 24.39
CA GLU A 186 9.25 29.51 25.27
C GLU A 186 10.46 30.46 25.31
N LYS A 187 10.88 30.97 24.14
CA LYS A 187 11.95 31.99 24.07
C LYS A 187 11.54 33.29 24.77
N LEU A 188 10.29 33.73 24.64
CA LEU A 188 9.77 34.91 25.34
C LEU A 188 9.75 34.72 26.86
N ASP A 189 9.30 33.58 27.36
CA ASP A 189 9.27 33.29 28.80
C ASP A 189 10.68 33.27 29.38
N SER A 190 11.63 32.62 28.69
CA SER A 190 13.05 32.64 29.06
C SER A 190 13.61 34.08 29.09
N PHE A 191 13.23 34.91 28.12
CA PHE A 191 13.62 36.32 28.09
C PHE A 191 13.01 37.11 29.26
N GLN A 192 11.74 36.86 29.60
CA GLN A 192 11.08 37.49 30.74
C GLN A 192 11.69 37.06 32.08
N ASP A 193 12.02 35.78 32.24
CA ASP A 193 12.74 35.26 33.42
C ASP A 193 14.09 35.93 33.57
N TRP A 194 14.83 36.05 32.46
CA TRP A 194 16.10 36.77 32.41
C TRP A 194 15.93 38.24 32.81
N MET A 195 14.92 38.93 32.27
CA MET A 195 14.63 40.33 32.60
C MET A 195 14.25 40.51 34.07
N ARG A 196 13.50 39.57 34.66
CA ARG A 196 13.17 39.57 36.09
C ARG A 196 14.42 39.40 36.95
N LYS A 197 15.30 38.46 36.61
CA LYS A 197 16.60 38.30 37.28
C LYS A 197 17.44 39.56 37.19
N LEU A 198 17.56 40.13 35.99
CA LEU A 198 18.28 41.38 35.76
C LEU A 198 17.72 42.53 36.60
N LYS A 199 16.40 42.69 36.65
CA LYS A 199 15.73 43.68 37.49
C LYS A 199 16.07 43.47 38.96
N THR A 200 16.01 42.23 39.45
CA THR A 200 16.39 41.91 40.83
C THR A 200 17.86 42.22 41.09
N ASP A 201 18.78 41.84 40.21
CA ASP A 201 20.22 42.11 40.36
C ASP A 201 20.53 43.62 40.36
N VAL A 202 19.80 44.40 39.55
CA VAL A 202 19.89 45.87 39.49
C VAL A 202 19.34 46.54 40.74
N PHE A 203 18.23 46.05 41.28
CA PHE A 203 17.63 46.60 42.50
C PHE A 203 18.37 46.18 43.78
N VAL A 204 19.05 45.02 43.78
CA VAL A 204 19.82 44.50 44.92
C VAL A 204 21.22 45.15 44.99
N ARG A 205 21.77 45.63 43.87
CA ARG A 205 23.01 46.42 43.87
C ARG A 205 22.68 47.89 44.09
N GLU A 206 22.94 48.42 45.28
CA GLU A 206 23.19 49.86 45.42
C GLU A 206 24.37 50.20 44.50
N PHE A 207 24.13 50.98 43.43
CA PHE A 207 25.14 51.27 42.41
C PHE A 207 26.29 52.13 42.98
N PRO A 208 27.54 51.62 43.03
CA PRO A 208 28.70 52.47 43.25
C PRO A 208 29.22 52.94 41.89
N SER A 209 29.03 54.23 41.61
CA SER A 209 29.68 55.03 40.54
C SER A 209 29.21 54.85 39.07
N ASP A 210 29.16 55.98 38.35
CA ASP A 210 28.64 56.17 36.97
C ASP A 210 29.21 55.22 35.90
N LEU A 211 30.45 54.72 36.07
CA LEU A 211 31.12 53.90 35.05
C LEU A 211 30.49 52.49 34.93
N GLN A 212 29.99 51.93 36.03
CA GLN A 212 29.33 50.62 36.01
C GLN A 212 27.92 50.72 35.42
N VAL A 213 27.24 51.85 35.60
CA VAL A 213 25.92 52.12 34.99
C VAL A 213 26.04 52.17 33.47
N SER A 214 27.08 52.83 32.95
CA SER A 214 27.34 52.90 31.49
C SER A 214 27.57 51.52 30.87
N LEU A 215 28.42 50.69 31.49
CA LEU A 215 28.68 49.32 31.03
C LEU A 215 27.40 48.47 31.09
N PHE A 216 26.62 48.61 32.16
CA PHE A 216 25.38 47.89 32.36
C PHE A 216 24.34 48.22 31.27
N ILE A 217 24.14 49.51 30.97
CA ILE A 217 23.25 49.96 29.87
C ILE A 217 23.74 49.43 28.52
N LYS A 218 25.05 49.41 28.29
CA LYS A 218 25.65 48.91 27.05
C LYS A 218 25.43 47.40 26.89
N THR A 219 25.53 46.63 27.97
CA THR A 219 25.21 45.19 27.98
C THR A 219 23.73 44.95 27.70
N ILE A 220 22.81 45.71 28.32
CA ILE A 220 21.37 45.62 28.01
C ILE A 220 21.11 45.93 26.54
N SER A 221 21.71 46.99 26.00
CA SER A 221 21.51 47.41 24.62
C SER A 221 21.99 46.35 23.62
N LEU A 222 23.12 45.69 23.89
CA LEU A 222 23.62 44.59 23.06
C LEU A 222 22.70 43.37 23.10
N VAL A 223 22.28 42.93 24.29
CA VAL A 223 21.38 41.77 24.44
C VAL A 223 20.02 42.03 23.79
N PHE A 224 19.48 43.25 23.91
CA PHE A 224 18.23 43.61 23.27
C PHE A 224 18.34 43.67 21.73
N LYS A 225 19.49 44.11 21.21
CA LYS A 225 19.76 44.16 19.78
C LYS A 225 19.94 42.77 19.19
N ASP A 226 20.61 41.87 19.90
CA ASP A 226 20.77 40.47 19.50
C ASP A 226 19.41 39.74 19.51
N PHE A 227 18.58 39.98 20.53
CA PHE A 227 17.23 39.42 20.60
C PHE A 227 16.33 39.89 19.44
N ILE A 228 16.34 41.18 19.12
CA ILE A 228 15.57 41.72 17.98
C ILE A 228 16.10 41.18 16.66
N HIS A 229 17.41 41.04 16.50
CA HIS A 229 18.01 40.51 15.27
C HIS A 229 17.66 39.02 15.09
N GLU A 230 17.66 38.23 16.16
CA GLU A 230 17.30 36.81 16.12
C GLU A 230 15.81 36.61 15.83
N VAL A 231 14.93 37.46 16.38
CA VAL A 231 13.51 37.48 16.03
C VAL A 231 13.32 37.90 14.58
N TYR A 232 14.01 38.91 14.08
CA TYR A 232 13.85 39.36 12.68
C TYR A 232 14.26 38.28 11.66
N VAL A 233 15.36 37.55 11.93
CA VAL A 233 15.87 36.47 11.07
C VAL A 233 14.98 35.22 11.06
N ILE A 234 14.17 34.99 12.10
CA ILE A 234 13.26 33.83 12.15
C ILE A 234 11.95 34.09 11.37
N TYR A 235 11.58 35.36 11.17
CA TYR A 235 10.30 35.77 10.56
C TYR A 235 10.44 36.42 9.16
N THR A 236 11.65 36.46 8.58
CA THR A 236 11.91 36.82 7.18
C THR A 236 12.59 35.67 6.44
#